data_AF-A0A366EPU3-F1
#
_entry.id   AF-A0A366EPU3-F1
#
_cell.length_a   1.000
_cell.length_b   1.000
_cell.length_c   1.000
_cell.angle_alpha   90.00
_cell.angle_beta   90.00
_cell.angle_gamma   90.00
#
_symmetry.space_group_name_H-M   'P 1'
#
loop_
_entity.id
_entity.type
_entity.pdbx_description
1 polymer ?
#
loop_
_entity_poly.entity_id
_entity_poly.type
_entity_poly.pdbx_seq_one_letter_code
_entity_poly.pdbx_strand_id
1 'polypeptide(L)'
;MWWKYYGDAVIAVSVLAAILILSFIHFFMAKNKRGFIIPLSISTIGYISFVIGIVFIRGFEGLGFMVYGVIIMGIGLLYYLGVGVYRKIRYQ
;
A
#
# COMPACT_ATOMS: atom_id res chain seq x y z
N MET A 1 10.22 13.36 -23.25
CA MET A 1 10.18 12.01 -23.87
C MET A 1 10.18 10.85 -22.86
N TRP A 2 10.70 11.01 -21.63
CA TRP A 2 10.63 9.97 -20.58
C TRP A 2 9.23 9.52 -20.17
N TRP A 3 8.23 10.41 -20.26
CA TRP A 3 6.83 10.11 -19.95
C TRP A 3 6.26 8.94 -20.76
N LYS A 4 6.71 8.74 -22.00
CA LYS A 4 6.19 7.68 -22.89
C LYS A 4 6.68 6.27 -22.48
N TYR A 5 7.75 6.19 -21.69
CA TYR A 5 8.37 4.92 -21.26
C TYR A 5 8.18 4.64 -19.77
N TYR A 6 8.05 5.68 -18.93
CA TYR A 6 7.92 5.56 -17.48
C TYR A 6 6.59 6.08 -16.92
N GLY A 7 5.71 6.63 -17.77
CA GLY A 7 4.44 7.24 -17.33
C GLY A 7 3.62 6.30 -16.47
N ASP A 8 3.40 5.07 -16.92
CA ASP A 8 2.58 4.09 -16.21
C ASP A 8 3.18 3.69 -14.85
N ALA A 9 4.51 3.52 -14.80
CA ALA A 9 5.21 3.20 -13.55
C ALA A 9 5.13 4.35 -12.54
N VAL A 10 5.30 5.60 -12.99
CA VAL A 10 5.18 6.79 -12.15
C VAL A 10 3.76 6.95 -11.61
N ILE A 11 2.75 6.71 -12.45
CA ILE A 11 1.34 6.75 -12.04
C ILE A 11 1.07 5.68 -10.99
N ALA A 12 1.50 4.44 -11.21
CA ALA A 12 1.29 3.34 -10.27
C ALA A 12 1.94 3.62 -8.91
N VAL A 13 3.21 4.05 -8.89
CA VAL A 13 3.92 4.45 -7.66
C VAL A 13 3.17 5.57 -6.95
N SER A 14 2.75 6.59 -7.68
CA SER A 14 2.09 7.77 -7.11
C SER A 14 0.71 7.44 -6.51
N VAL A 15 -0.08 6.61 -7.19
CA VAL A 15 -1.39 6.15 -6.70
C VAL A 15 -1.25 5.30 -5.45
N LEU A 16 -0.35 4.31 -5.46
CA LEU A 16 -0.12 3.45 -4.30
C LEU A 16 0.45 4.25 -3.11
N ALA A 17 1.37 5.17 -3.36
CA ALA A 17 1.88 6.08 -2.35
C ALA A 17 0.76 6.93 -1.74
N ALA A 18 -0.12 7.52 -2.57
CA ALA A 18 -1.23 8.34 -2.10
C ALA A 18 -2.19 7.55 -1.20
N ILE A 19 -2.53 6.31 -1.58
CA ILE A 19 -3.38 5.42 -0.76
C ILE A 19 -2.72 5.14 0.60
N LEU A 20 -1.42 4.85 0.59
CA LEU A 20 -0.68 4.58 1.82
C LEU A 20 -0.62 5.83 2.71
N ILE A 21 -0.32 6.99 2.15
CA ILE A 21 -0.30 8.28 2.87
C ILE A 21 -1.67 8.57 3.50
N LEU A 22 -2.76 8.42 2.75
CA LEU A 22 -4.12 8.60 3.28
C LEU A 22 -4.42 7.63 4.43
N SER A 23 -3.95 6.38 4.33
CA SER A 23 -4.08 5.38 5.39
C SER A 23 -3.29 5.76 6.65
N PHE A 24 -2.10 6.33 6.48
CA PHE A 24 -1.31 6.89 7.59
C PHE A 24 -1.99 8.10 8.23
N ILE A 25 -2.49 9.05 7.44
CA ILE A 25 -3.23 10.21 7.93
C ILE A 25 -4.43 9.76 8.77
N HIS A 26 -5.24 8.84 8.24
CA HIS A 26 -6.36 8.26 8.98
C HIS A 26 -5.89 7.59 10.28
N PHE A 27 -4.80 6.81 10.25
CA PHE A 27 -4.25 6.17 11.45
C PHE A 27 -3.83 7.18 12.52
N PHE A 28 -3.23 8.31 12.14
CA PHE A 28 -2.85 9.37 13.09
C PHE A 28 -4.06 10.09 13.68
N MET A 29 -5.13 10.26 12.90
CA MET A 29 -6.39 10.90 13.33
C MET A 29 -7.30 9.96 14.13
N ALA A 30 -7.15 8.64 13.99
CA ALA A 30 -8.00 7.68 14.68
C ALA A 30 -7.81 7.72 16.21
N LYS A 31 -8.90 7.91 16.95
CA LYS A 31 -8.90 7.90 18.42
C LYS A 31 -8.40 6.58 19.02
N ASN A 32 -8.72 5.45 18.36
CA ASN A 32 -8.28 4.13 18.79
C ASN A 32 -7.42 3.46 17.71
N LYS A 33 -6.11 3.42 17.95
CA LYS A 33 -5.09 2.92 17.02
C LYS A 33 -4.85 1.41 17.08
N ARG A 34 -5.36 0.74 18.14
CA ARG A 34 -5.16 -0.71 18.35
C ARG A 34 -5.59 -1.46 17.08
N GLY A 35 -4.95 -2.54 16.66
CA GLY A 35 -5.40 -3.33 15.50
C GLY A 35 -5.22 -2.71 14.09
N PHE A 36 -4.93 -1.41 13.95
CA PHE A 36 -4.57 -0.82 12.66
C PHE A 36 -3.08 -0.93 12.32
N ILE A 37 -2.23 -1.12 13.33
CA ILE A 37 -0.77 -1.16 13.17
C ILE A 37 -0.35 -2.32 12.26
N ILE A 38 -0.84 -3.53 12.53
CA ILE A 38 -0.50 -4.73 11.75
C ILE A 38 -0.86 -4.56 10.25
N PRO A 39 -2.12 -4.24 9.88
CA PRO A 39 -2.47 -4.06 8.48
C PRO A 39 -1.70 -2.92 7.81
N LEU A 40 -1.43 -1.83 8.53
CA LEU A 40 -0.68 -0.69 8.00
C LEU A 40 0.80 -1.05 7.75
N SER A 41 1.42 -1.81 8.64
CA SER A 41 2.78 -2.34 8.46
C SER A 41 2.87 -3.29 7.27
N ILE A 42 1.90 -4.22 7.14
CA ILE A 42 1.81 -5.13 5.97
C ILE A 42 1.69 -4.32 4.68
N SER A 43 0.81 -3.31 4.68
CA SER A 43 0.61 -2.41 3.53
C SER A 43 1.91 -1.70 3.13
N THR A 44 2.66 -1.22 4.13
CA THR A 44 3.93 -0.52 3.95
C THR A 44 5.01 -1.45 3.38
N ILE A 45 5.12 -2.69 3.88
CA ILE A 45 6.05 -3.70 3.37
C ILE A 45 5.72 -4.03 1.91
N GLY A 46 4.44 -4.17 1.57
CA GLY A 46 3.99 -4.40 0.19
C GLY A 46 4.40 -3.26 -0.74
N TYR A 47 4.17 -2.01 -0.32
CA TYR A 47 4.58 -0.84 -1.09
C TYR A 47 6.12 -0.77 -1.28
N ILE A 48 6.90 -1.02 -0.23
CA ILE A 48 8.37 -1.03 -0.33
C ILE A 48 8.83 -2.12 -1.31
N SER A 49 8.27 -3.32 -1.23
CA SER A 49 8.58 -4.42 -2.16
C SER A 49 8.25 -4.05 -3.61
N PHE A 50 7.11 -3.39 -3.84
CA PHE A 50 6.72 -2.89 -5.16
C PHE A 50 7.72 -1.86 -5.71
N VAL A 51 8.11 -0.87 -4.90
CA VAL A 51 9.10 0.13 -5.29
C VAL A 51 10.46 -0.53 -5.57
N ILE A 52 10.85 -1.54 -4.79
CA ILE A 52 12.08 -2.29 -5.03
C ILE A 52 12.05 -2.99 -6.40
N GLY A 53 10.92 -3.63 -6.73
CA GLY A 53 10.71 -4.28 -8.03
C GLY A 53 10.78 -3.31 -9.23
N ILE A 54 10.39 -2.05 -9.05
CA ILE A 54 10.49 -1.02 -10.09
C ILE A 54 11.91 -0.46 -10.21
N VAL A 55 12.52 -0.10 -9.08
CA VAL A 55 13.73 0.74 -9.06
C VAL A 55 15.00 -0.08 -9.19
N PHE A 56 15.07 -1.23 -8.50
CA PHE A 56 16.32 -1.95 -8.29
C PHE A 56 16.41 -3.26 -9.08
N ILE A 57 15.29 -3.93 -9.35
CA ILE A 57 15.28 -5.24 -9.98
C ILE A 57 14.76 -5.10 -11.42
N ARG A 58 15.51 -5.61 -12.40
CA ARG A 58 15.15 -5.53 -13.83
C ARG A 58 14.64 -6.87 -14.35
N GLY A 59 13.84 -6.84 -15.41
CA GLY A 59 13.35 -8.05 -16.07
C GLY A 59 12.24 -8.76 -15.30
N PHE A 60 12.11 -10.07 -15.49
CA PHE A 60 11.01 -10.88 -14.98
C PHE A 60 10.94 -10.92 -13.45
N GLU A 61 12.09 -10.93 -12.77
CA GLU A 61 12.18 -10.92 -11.31
C GLU A 61 11.61 -9.62 -10.73
N GLY A 62 11.91 -8.47 -11.34
CA GLY A 62 11.35 -7.18 -10.93
C GLY A 62 9.83 -7.16 -11.09
N LEU A 63 9.33 -7.79 -12.15
CA LEU A 63 7.89 -8.01 -12.38
C LEU A 63 7.25 -8.84 -11.27
N GLY A 64 7.92 -9.90 -10.82
CA GLY A 64 7.52 -10.67 -9.64
C GLY A 64 7.43 -9.79 -8.39
N PHE A 65 8.49 -9.05 -8.06
CA PHE A 65 8.50 -8.16 -6.89
C PHE A 65 7.40 -7.09 -6.94
N MET A 66 7.14 -6.54 -8.12
CA MET A 66 6.02 -5.60 -8.32
C MET A 66 4.68 -6.26 -8.00
N VAL A 67 4.37 -7.40 -8.60
CA VAL A 67 3.09 -8.09 -8.41
C VAL A 67 2.93 -8.54 -6.95
N TYR A 68 3.95 -9.15 -6.36
CA TYR A 68 3.92 -9.57 -4.96
C TYR A 68 3.76 -8.36 -4.02
N GLY A 69 4.48 -7.27 -4.28
CA GLY A 69 4.35 -6.04 -3.50
C GLY A 69 2.92 -5.48 -3.51
N VAL A 70 2.31 -5.41 -4.69
CA VAL A 70 0.91 -4.94 -4.85
C VAL A 70 -0.07 -5.85 -4.12
N ILE A 71 0.08 -7.18 -4.22
CA ILE A 71 -0.80 -8.15 -3.54
C ILE A 71 -0.68 -8.00 -2.02
N ILE A 72 0.54 -7.96 -1.49
CA ILE A 72 0.78 -7.79 -0.05
C ILE A 72 0.18 -6.46 0.43
N MET A 73 0.39 -5.39 -0.33
CA MET A 73 -0.18 -4.09 -0.02
C MET A 73 -1.72 -4.14 0.00
N GLY A 74 -2.32 -4.77 -1.01
CA GLY A 74 -3.76 -4.95 -1.11
C GLY A 74 -4.35 -5.72 0.06
N ILE A 75 -3.73 -6.82 0.48
CA ILE A 75 -4.16 -7.60 1.66
C ILE A 75 -4.11 -6.74 2.92
N GLY A 76 -3.02 -6.00 3.12
CA GLY A 76 -2.86 -5.09 4.25
C GLY A 76 -3.96 -4.03 4.29
N LEU A 77 -4.29 -3.42 3.14
CA LEU A 77 -5.33 -2.40 3.03
C LEU A 77 -6.74 -2.97 3.21
N LEU A 78 -7.05 -4.12 2.65
CA LEU A 78 -8.33 -4.80 2.85
C LEU A 78 -8.54 -5.12 4.34
N TYR A 79 -7.50 -5.60 5.01
CA TYR A 79 -7.57 -5.85 6.44
C TYR A 79 -7.71 -4.55 7.24
N TYR A 80 -6.99 -3.48 6.85
CA TYR A 80 -7.11 -2.15 7.45
C TYR A 80 -8.56 -1.64 7.38
N LEU A 81 -9.17 -1.70 6.20
CA LEU A 81 -10.55 -1.29 5.96
C LEU A 81 -11.53 -2.15 6.76
N GLY A 82 -11.33 -3.47 6.78
CA GLY A 82 -12.13 -4.40 7.57
C GLY A 82 -12.14 -4.05 9.06
N VAL A 83 -10.97 -3.74 9.63
CA VAL A 83 -10.86 -3.27 11.03
C VAL A 83 -11.59 -1.94 11.23
N GLY A 84 -11.47 -1.01 10.28
CA GLY A 84 -12.17 0.28 10.32
C GLY A 84 -13.69 0.14 10.32
N VAL A 85 -14.22 -0.65 9.39
CA VAL A 85 -15.66 -0.91 9.25
C VAL A 85 -16.20 -1.66 10.47
N TYR A 86 -15.53 -2.73 10.90
CA TYR A 86 -15.95 -3.51 12.06
C TYR A 86 -16.07 -2.64 13.32
N ARG A 87 -15.10 -1.75 13.53
CA ARG A 87 -15.12 -0.84 14.68
C ARG A 87 -16.21 0.19 14.60
N LYS A 88 -16.44 0.75 13.42
CA LYS A 88 -17.53 1.68 13.20
C LYS A 88 -18.87 1.02 13.51
N ILE A 89 -19.10 -0.22 13.08
CA ILE A 89 -20.35 -0.94 13.35
C ILE A 89 -20.49 -1.29 14.85
N ARG A 90 -19.41 -1.70 15.52
CA ARG A 90 -19.50 -2.22 16.91
C ARG A 90 -19.40 -1.17 18.01
N TYR A 91 -18.81 -0.02 17.74
CA TYR A 91 -18.60 1.05 18.73
C TYR A 91 -19.27 2.39 18.35
N GLN A 92 -20.11 2.40 17.31
CA GLN A 92 -21.19 3.39 17.18
C GLN A 92 -22.36 2.98 18.06
#